data_AF-A0AAD1WL54-F1
#
_entry.id   AF-A0AAD1WL54-F1
#
_cell.length_a   1.000
_cell.length_b   1.000
_cell.length_c   1.000
_cell.angle_alpha   90.00
_cell.angle_beta   90.00
_cell.angle_gamma   90.00
#
_symmetry.space_group_name_H-M   'P 1'
#
loop_
_entity.id
_entity.type
_entity.pdbx_description
1 polymer ?
#
loop_
_entity_poly.entity_id
_entity_poly.type
_entity_poly.pdbx_seq_one_letter_code
_entity_poly.pdbx_strand_id
1 'polypeptide(L)'
;MGKKSKHQKASKPTGAGDIGDLLLRPAKAAEAFASKYNGDTTSASSGEQALDELDEFPSTGGLHGASSDEENNLPSTKGDKKALFRHIHTLFAADIATLRVEIHTVEGRVKKTEEDTQGLTARCIQLEAHNTELRRSQTLLTNRLDRLLATLLTQQQVTAAAIEVFYRIRRAAKAPVGTSRDVILQLQTRSAQRNIMAEVRGKTTHLFDTANLSFYQDLSKPTLTWRGLFKPLTATLRQHSIPYCWAFPRSLVIMHGGATTRITDPSEMDSVLSALDLPPRPEQTTPAWRPTTPHVWDMAAVKPFQPANPGASATFKAQRAAKHPSGT
;
A
#
# COMPACT_ATOMS: atom_id res chain seq x y z
N MET A 1 -37.04 -50.60 -38.28
CA MET A 1 -37.40 -49.40 -37.49
C MET A 1 -36.23 -49.10 -36.55
N GLY A 2 -35.30 -48.18 -36.79
CA GLY A 2 -35.44 -46.81 -37.28
C GLY A 2 -35.23 -45.83 -36.13
N LYS A 3 -34.01 -45.71 -35.58
CA LYS A 3 -33.66 -44.60 -34.67
C LYS A 3 -32.33 -43.98 -35.08
N LYS A 4 -32.45 -42.69 -35.42
CA LYS A 4 -31.49 -41.83 -36.08
C LYS A 4 -30.37 -41.42 -35.13
N SER A 5 -29.14 -41.57 -35.58
CA SER A 5 -27.94 -40.97 -35.00
C SER A 5 -27.98 -39.46 -35.16
N LYS A 6 -27.91 -38.72 -34.05
CA LYS A 6 -27.85 -37.25 -34.04
C LYS A 6 -26.38 -36.83 -33.95
N HIS A 7 -25.85 -36.32 -35.05
CA HIS A 7 -24.59 -35.59 -35.09
C HIS A 7 -24.65 -34.34 -34.18
N GLN A 8 -23.78 -34.29 -33.17
CA GLN A 8 -23.44 -33.05 -32.48
C GLN A 8 -22.43 -32.28 -33.33
N LYS A 9 -22.82 -31.08 -33.75
CA LYS A 9 -21.96 -30.09 -34.42
C LYS A 9 -20.93 -29.57 -33.42
N ALA A 10 -19.66 -29.63 -33.79
CA ALA A 10 -18.58 -28.94 -33.12
C ALA A 10 -18.76 -27.41 -33.28
N SER A 11 -18.98 -26.71 -32.17
CA SER A 11 -18.89 -25.25 -32.09
C SER A 11 -17.42 -24.84 -32.03
N LYS A 12 -16.97 -24.03 -32.98
CA LYS A 12 -15.66 -23.35 -32.95
C LYS A 12 -15.54 -22.51 -31.67
N PRO A 13 -14.40 -22.56 -30.95
CA PRO A 13 -14.13 -21.60 -29.89
C PRO A 13 -13.83 -20.23 -30.52
N THR A 14 -14.75 -19.30 -30.34
CA THR A 14 -14.60 -17.89 -30.68
C THR A 14 -13.70 -17.23 -29.63
N GLY A 15 -12.55 -16.71 -30.09
CA GLY A 15 -11.82 -15.62 -29.45
C GLY A 15 -11.29 -15.88 -28.04
N ALA A 16 -10.11 -16.50 -27.95
CA ALA A 16 -9.20 -16.19 -26.85
C ALA A 16 -8.80 -14.71 -27.00
N GLY A 17 -9.52 -13.84 -26.29
CA GLY A 17 -9.08 -12.48 -26.05
C GLY A 17 -7.80 -12.55 -25.24
N ASP A 18 -6.70 -12.15 -25.87
CA ASP A 18 -5.37 -12.08 -25.28
C ASP A 18 -5.37 -11.03 -24.16
N ILE A 19 -5.52 -11.50 -22.91
CA ILE A 19 -5.44 -10.67 -21.69
C ILE A 19 -3.97 -10.27 -21.41
N GLY A 20 -3.00 -10.80 -22.18
CA GLY A 20 -1.59 -10.42 -22.08
C GLY A 20 -1.29 -8.97 -22.46
N ASP A 21 -2.16 -8.33 -23.25
CA ASP A 21 -1.87 -7.01 -23.84
C ASP A 21 -2.36 -5.81 -22.99
N LEU A 22 -3.03 -6.06 -21.86
CA LEU A 22 -3.53 -5.01 -20.96
C LEU A 22 -2.54 -4.62 -19.86
N LEU A 23 -1.47 -5.39 -19.64
CA LEU A 23 -0.46 -5.12 -18.60
C LEU A 23 0.84 -4.48 -19.14
N LEU A 24 0.96 -4.28 -20.46
CA LEU A 24 2.09 -3.62 -21.11
C LEU A 24 1.82 -2.15 -21.51
N ARG A 25 0.60 -1.63 -21.24
CA ARG A 25 0.23 -0.25 -21.59
C ARG A 25 0.95 0.89 -20.85
N PRO A 26 1.44 0.79 -19.60
CA PRO A 26 2.13 1.93 -18.97
C PRO A 26 3.56 2.14 -19.50
N ALA A 27 4.22 1.14 -20.09
CA ALA A 27 5.57 1.28 -20.63
C ALA A 27 5.58 2.00 -22.00
N LYS A 28 4.66 1.63 -22.90
CA LYS A 28 4.53 2.33 -24.21
C LYS A 28 3.97 3.75 -24.06
N ALA A 29 3.18 4.04 -23.03
CA ALA A 29 2.72 5.39 -22.74
C ALA A 29 3.86 6.28 -22.22
N ALA A 30 4.80 5.72 -21.44
CA ALA A 30 6.00 6.44 -20.98
C ALA A 30 7.00 6.70 -22.13
N GLU A 31 7.20 5.75 -23.04
CA GLU A 31 8.01 5.96 -24.25
C GLU A 31 7.39 6.97 -25.23
N ALA A 32 6.06 6.98 -25.39
CA ALA A 32 5.37 7.97 -26.20
C ALA A 32 5.42 9.38 -25.58
N PHE A 33 5.50 9.50 -24.25
CA PHE A 33 5.67 10.77 -23.55
C PHE A 33 7.11 11.28 -23.61
N ALA A 34 8.11 10.38 -23.49
CA ALA A 34 9.53 10.70 -23.63
C ALA A 34 9.91 11.08 -25.07
N SER A 35 9.30 10.42 -26.07
CA SER A 35 9.50 10.76 -27.49
C SER A 35 8.89 12.11 -27.88
N LYS A 36 7.95 12.65 -27.10
CA LYS A 36 7.34 13.96 -27.35
C LYS A 36 8.17 15.13 -26.79
N TYR A 37 9.13 14.86 -25.90
CA TYR A 37 9.96 15.86 -25.25
C TYR A 37 11.46 15.78 -25.58
N ASN A 38 11.90 14.77 -26.33
CA ASN A 38 13.27 14.66 -26.88
C ASN A 38 13.40 15.27 -28.29
N GLY A 39 12.67 16.35 -28.57
CA GLY A 39 12.88 17.17 -29.76
C GLY A 39 14.06 18.11 -29.55
N ASP A 40 15.17 17.82 -30.24
CA ASP A 40 16.24 18.72 -30.68
C ASP A 40 16.59 19.92 -29.78
N THR A 41 17.62 19.76 -28.95
CA THR A 41 18.44 20.87 -28.44
C THR A 41 19.75 20.97 -29.24
N THR A 42 19.63 21.11 -30.56
CA THR A 42 20.76 21.52 -31.41
C THR A 42 20.31 22.53 -32.47
N SER A 43 20.16 23.79 -32.06
CA SER A 43 20.41 24.94 -32.93
C SER A 43 20.55 26.20 -32.10
N ALA A 44 21.79 26.55 -31.77
CA ALA A 44 22.16 27.93 -31.53
C ALA A 44 22.14 28.65 -32.88
N SER A 45 21.14 29.50 -33.14
CA SER A 45 21.16 30.53 -34.20
C SER A 45 19.83 31.30 -34.24
N SER A 46 19.91 32.62 -34.07
CA SER A 46 19.08 33.70 -34.62
C SER A 46 17.55 33.73 -34.48
N GLY A 47 17.06 34.91 -34.06
CA GLY A 47 15.69 35.42 -34.18
C GLY A 47 15.17 35.86 -32.82
N GLU A 48 15.30 37.11 -32.36
CA GLU A 48 14.99 38.37 -33.06
C GLU A 48 13.73 38.21 -33.94
N GLN A 49 12.59 37.87 -33.33
CA GLN A 49 11.22 38.13 -33.83
C GLN A 49 10.18 37.47 -32.92
N ALA A 50 9.77 38.16 -31.86
CA ALA A 50 8.46 37.98 -31.19
C ALA A 50 8.27 39.04 -30.08
N LEU A 51 8.61 40.30 -30.40
CA LEU A 51 8.31 41.48 -29.57
C LEU A 51 7.13 42.28 -30.15
N ASP A 52 6.18 41.60 -30.80
CA ASP A 52 5.11 42.25 -31.57
C ASP A 52 3.69 41.92 -31.06
N GLU A 53 3.56 41.57 -29.78
CA GLU A 53 2.26 41.22 -29.16
C GLU A 53 2.06 41.83 -27.75
N LEU A 54 2.52 43.07 -27.56
CA LEU A 54 2.26 43.87 -26.34
C LEU A 54 1.65 45.24 -26.67
N ASP A 55 0.75 45.30 -27.65
CA ASP A 55 0.02 46.53 -28.05
C ASP A 55 -1.45 46.53 -27.62
N GLU A 56 -1.77 45.88 -26.49
CA GLU A 56 -3.05 46.08 -25.80
C GLU A 56 -2.80 46.39 -24.32
N PHE A 57 -2.29 47.60 -24.07
CA PHE A 57 -2.51 48.23 -22.76
C PHE A 57 -4.03 48.42 -22.59
N PRO A 58 -4.63 47.99 -21.45
CA PRO A 58 -5.99 48.35 -21.15
C PRO A 58 -6.07 49.87 -21.13
N SER A 59 -6.83 50.43 -22.07
CA SER A 59 -7.20 51.84 -22.13
C SER A 59 -7.73 52.24 -20.75
N THR A 60 -6.90 52.95 -19.98
CA THR A 60 -7.30 53.56 -18.72
C THR A 60 -8.31 54.64 -19.06
N GLY A 61 -9.58 54.24 -19.03
CA GLY A 61 -10.70 55.15 -19.09
C GLY A 61 -10.59 56.21 -18.00
N GLY A 62 -10.67 57.47 -18.42
CA GLY A 62 -11.30 58.54 -17.67
C GLY A 62 -10.66 58.94 -16.35
N LEU A 63 -9.56 59.71 -16.42
CA LEU A 63 -9.28 60.74 -15.42
C LEU A 63 -9.53 62.11 -16.08
N HIS A 64 -10.80 62.47 -16.21
CA HIS A 64 -11.22 63.85 -16.40
C HIS A 64 -11.41 64.49 -15.02
N GLY A 65 -10.67 65.57 -14.78
CA GLY A 65 -10.96 66.50 -13.68
C GLY A 65 -9.85 66.60 -12.64
N ALA A 66 -8.71 67.19 -13.01
CA ALA A 66 -7.79 67.77 -12.03
C ALA A 66 -7.17 69.06 -12.62
N SER A 67 -7.78 70.18 -12.25
CA SER A 67 -7.19 71.48 -11.93
C SER A 67 -5.93 71.94 -12.70
N SER A 68 -6.12 72.92 -13.56
CA SER A 68 -5.11 73.61 -14.38
C SER A 68 -4.17 74.57 -13.62
N ASP A 69 -3.94 74.37 -12.31
CA ASP A 69 -3.30 75.38 -11.45
C ASP A 69 -1.87 75.03 -10.97
N GLU A 70 -1.26 73.95 -11.44
CA GLU A 70 0.09 73.52 -10.99
C GLU A 70 1.25 73.73 -12.01
N GLU A 71 1.02 74.43 -13.12
CA GLU A 71 2.09 74.65 -14.13
C GLU A 71 3.18 75.65 -13.72
N ASN A 72 3.05 76.36 -12.58
CA ASN A 72 3.98 77.43 -12.20
C ASN A 72 5.00 77.07 -11.11
N ASN A 73 5.07 75.82 -10.64
CA ASN A 73 6.06 75.38 -9.63
C ASN A 73 7.25 74.63 -10.22
N LEU A 74 7.63 74.94 -11.46
CA LEU A 74 8.91 74.48 -11.98
C LEU A 74 10.06 75.25 -11.31
N PRO A 75 11.06 74.53 -10.78
CA PRO A 75 12.24 75.15 -10.19
C PRO A 75 12.94 76.09 -11.19
N SER A 76 12.75 77.41 -11.04
CA SER A 76 13.21 78.42 -12.01
C SER A 76 14.72 78.71 -11.86
N THR A 77 15.29 78.43 -10.69
CA THR A 77 16.71 78.64 -10.44
C THR A 77 17.52 77.40 -10.85
N LYS A 78 18.73 77.62 -11.41
CA LYS A 78 19.67 76.53 -11.73
C LYS A 78 19.99 75.63 -10.52
N GLY A 79 19.90 76.17 -9.30
CA GLY A 79 20.14 75.43 -8.06
C GLY A 79 19.06 74.37 -7.77
N ASP A 80 17.81 74.71 -8.02
CA ASP A 80 16.67 73.85 -7.72
C ASP A 80 16.58 72.65 -8.67
N LYS A 81 16.94 72.82 -9.95
CA LYS A 81 17.08 71.70 -10.91
C LYS A 81 18.14 70.70 -10.43
N LYS A 82 19.27 71.18 -9.91
CA LYS A 82 20.34 70.31 -9.36
C LYS A 82 19.89 69.58 -8.08
N ALA A 83 19.06 70.20 -7.25
CA ALA A 83 18.47 69.54 -6.09
C ALA A 83 17.49 68.44 -6.51
N LEU A 84 16.62 68.72 -7.50
CA LEU A 84 15.69 67.75 -8.06
C LEU A 84 16.43 66.54 -8.67
N PHE A 85 17.45 66.75 -9.50
CA PHE A 85 18.24 65.65 -10.06
C PHE A 85 18.91 64.79 -8.99
N ARG A 86 19.44 65.40 -7.93
CA ARG A 86 20.00 64.65 -6.79
C ARG A 86 18.93 63.83 -6.08
N HIS A 87 17.76 64.41 -5.85
CA HIS A 87 16.66 63.70 -5.20
C HIS A 87 16.19 62.50 -6.04
N ILE A 88 15.97 62.69 -7.34
CA ILE A 88 15.62 61.63 -8.29
C ILE A 88 16.69 60.52 -8.28
N HIS A 89 17.97 60.90 -8.33
CA HIS A 89 19.06 59.93 -8.28
C HIS A 89 19.10 59.15 -6.96
N THR A 90 18.81 59.80 -5.83
CA THR A 90 18.72 59.13 -4.52
C THR A 90 17.54 58.15 -4.48
N LEU A 91 16.38 58.52 -5.04
CA LEU A 91 15.22 57.62 -5.12
C LEU A 91 15.55 56.38 -5.97
N PHE A 92 16.09 56.57 -7.18
CA PHE A 92 16.51 55.44 -8.02
C PHE A 92 17.58 54.57 -7.34
N ALA A 93 18.55 55.18 -6.63
CA ALA A 93 19.55 54.42 -5.91
C ALA A 93 18.94 53.54 -4.79
N ALA A 94 17.93 54.06 -4.08
CA ALA A 94 17.22 53.32 -3.04
C ALA A 94 16.37 52.19 -3.64
N ASP A 95 15.68 52.43 -4.74
CA ASP A 95 14.89 51.41 -5.45
C ASP A 95 15.79 50.29 -6.00
N ILE A 96 16.91 50.65 -6.61
CA ILE A 96 17.91 49.67 -7.09
C ILE A 96 18.45 48.84 -5.94
N ALA A 97 18.74 49.46 -4.78
CA ALA A 97 19.19 48.72 -3.60
C ALA A 97 18.12 47.74 -3.10
N THR A 98 16.85 48.16 -3.08
CA THR A 98 15.71 47.31 -2.68
C THR A 98 15.55 46.12 -3.63
N LEU A 99 15.54 46.37 -4.95
CA LEU A 99 15.45 45.32 -5.97
C LEU A 99 16.60 44.31 -5.87
N ARG A 100 17.82 44.75 -5.54
CA ARG A 100 18.95 43.83 -5.33
C ARG A 100 18.72 42.87 -4.15
N VAL A 101 18.15 43.36 -3.04
CA VAL A 101 17.82 42.52 -1.88
C VAL A 101 16.71 41.53 -2.24
N GLU A 102 15.70 41.96 -2.98
CA GLU A 102 14.62 41.09 -3.45
C GLU A 102 15.14 40.00 -4.40
N ILE A 103 15.97 40.35 -5.38
CA ILE A 103 16.61 39.41 -6.29
C ILE A 103 17.39 38.36 -5.49
N HIS A 104 18.24 38.78 -4.55
CA HIS A 104 19.02 37.84 -3.73
C HIS A 104 18.12 36.91 -2.89
N THR A 105 17.02 37.45 -2.37
CA THR A 105 16.03 36.67 -1.62
C THR A 105 15.34 35.63 -2.51
N VAL A 106 14.98 36.00 -3.73
CA VAL A 106 14.40 35.09 -4.72
C VAL A 106 15.41 34.03 -5.14
N GLU A 107 16.66 34.40 -5.42
CA GLU A 107 17.74 33.45 -5.73
C GLU A 107 17.92 32.40 -4.62
N GLY A 108 17.92 32.82 -3.36
CA GLY A 108 17.99 31.90 -2.21
C GLY A 108 16.81 30.93 -2.16
N ARG A 109 15.60 31.39 -2.48
CA ARG A 109 14.40 30.55 -2.55
C ARG A 109 14.43 29.58 -3.73
N VAL A 110 14.95 30.02 -4.88
CA VAL A 110 15.12 29.18 -6.08
C VAL A 110 16.12 28.06 -5.78
N LYS A 111 17.31 28.37 -5.26
CA LYS A 111 18.32 27.37 -4.88
C LYS A 111 17.77 26.32 -3.92
N LYS A 112 17.06 26.76 -2.87
CA LYS A 112 16.43 25.82 -1.93
C LYS A 112 15.39 24.91 -2.60
N THR A 113 14.58 25.47 -3.51
CA THR A 113 13.58 24.69 -4.24
C THR A 113 14.23 23.70 -5.20
N GLU A 114 15.35 24.06 -5.83
CA GLU A 114 16.17 23.16 -6.65
C GLU A 114 16.74 22.00 -5.82
N GLU A 115 17.30 22.28 -4.64
CA GLU A 115 17.79 21.25 -3.71
C GLU A 115 16.67 20.30 -3.27
N ASP A 116 15.52 20.85 -2.87
CA ASP A 116 14.35 20.07 -2.46
C ASP A 116 13.82 19.19 -3.61
N THR A 117 13.76 19.72 -4.84
CA THR A 117 13.32 18.96 -6.02
C THR A 117 14.31 17.87 -6.43
N GLN A 118 15.62 18.10 -6.32
CA GLN A 118 16.63 17.08 -6.51
C GLN A 118 16.51 15.96 -5.46
N GLY A 119 16.33 16.31 -4.19
CA GLY A 119 16.14 15.35 -3.10
C GLY A 119 14.88 14.49 -3.28
N LEU A 120 13.76 15.09 -3.69
CA LEU A 120 12.53 14.36 -4.02
C LEU A 120 12.72 13.44 -5.23
N THR A 121 13.40 13.91 -6.28
CA THR A 121 13.69 13.11 -7.48
C THR A 121 14.52 11.87 -7.13
N ALA A 122 15.57 12.03 -6.32
CA ALA A 122 16.39 10.91 -5.86
C ALA A 122 15.56 9.88 -5.06
N ARG A 123 14.65 10.36 -4.19
CA ARG A 123 13.75 9.49 -3.42
C ARG A 123 12.75 8.74 -4.31
N CYS A 124 12.23 9.37 -5.35
CA CYS A 124 11.35 8.71 -6.33
C CYS A 124 12.06 7.55 -7.02
N ILE A 125 13.29 7.78 -7.52
CA ILE A 125 14.12 6.74 -8.16
C ILE A 125 14.35 5.55 -7.21
N GLN A 126 14.68 5.82 -5.94
CA GLN A 126 14.86 4.76 -4.94
C GLN A 126 13.59 3.94 -4.69
N LEU A 127 12.43 4.60 -4.59
CA LEU A 127 11.15 3.93 -4.39
C LEU A 127 10.74 3.09 -5.61
N GLU A 128 11.01 3.57 -6.82
CA GLU A 128 10.77 2.82 -8.06
C GLU A 128 11.64 1.56 -8.15
N ALA A 129 12.93 1.66 -7.81
CA ALA A 129 13.81 0.52 -7.74
C ALA A 129 13.32 -0.52 -6.71
N HIS A 130 12.95 -0.07 -5.51
CA HIS A 130 12.39 -0.94 -4.48
C HIS A 130 11.06 -1.61 -4.91
N ASN A 131 10.16 -0.87 -5.56
CA ASN A 131 8.91 -1.42 -6.10
C ASN A 131 9.15 -2.46 -7.20
N THR A 132 10.17 -2.25 -8.04
CA THR A 132 10.55 -3.21 -9.08
C THR A 132 11.03 -4.52 -8.46
N GLU A 133 11.84 -4.46 -7.40
CA GLU A 133 12.28 -5.65 -6.67
C GLU A 133 11.12 -6.36 -5.95
N LEU A 134 10.20 -5.60 -5.36
CA LEU A 134 8.98 -6.18 -4.76
C LEU A 134 8.13 -6.92 -5.79
N ARG A 135 7.95 -6.35 -6.99
CA ARG A 135 7.21 -7.01 -8.09
C ARG A 135 7.91 -8.29 -8.54
N ARG A 136 9.24 -8.25 -8.71
CA ARG A 136 10.04 -9.45 -9.03
C ARG A 136 9.88 -10.55 -7.97
N SER A 137 10.01 -10.18 -6.70
CA SER A 137 9.81 -11.08 -5.56
C SER A 137 8.39 -11.67 -5.51
N GLN A 138 7.37 -10.86 -5.86
CA GLN A 138 5.99 -11.31 -5.93
C GLN A 138 5.79 -12.32 -7.07
N THR A 139 6.28 -12.05 -8.27
CA THR A 139 6.22 -12.99 -9.42
C THR A 139 6.88 -14.33 -9.08
N LEU A 140 8.07 -14.29 -8.45
CA LEU A 140 8.75 -15.52 -8.01
C LEU A 140 7.94 -16.31 -6.99
N LEU A 141 7.25 -15.61 -6.06
CA LEU A 141 6.38 -16.25 -5.09
C LEU A 141 5.15 -16.86 -5.74
N THR A 142 4.49 -16.17 -6.68
CA THR A 142 3.38 -16.72 -7.47
C THR A 142 3.81 -18.01 -8.17
N ASN A 143 4.91 -17.96 -8.93
CA ASN A 143 5.42 -19.12 -9.66
C ASN A 143 5.76 -20.29 -8.73
N ARG A 144 6.28 -20.01 -7.52
CA ARG A 144 6.54 -21.05 -6.52
C ARG A 144 5.26 -21.62 -5.94
N LEU A 145 4.27 -20.79 -5.64
CA LEU A 145 2.96 -21.22 -5.13
C LEU A 145 2.23 -22.07 -6.16
N ASP A 146 2.28 -21.70 -7.44
CA ASP A 146 1.67 -22.48 -8.52
C ASP A 146 2.30 -23.87 -8.63
N ARG A 147 3.64 -23.95 -8.58
CA ARG A 147 4.34 -25.24 -8.53
C ARG A 147 4.00 -26.03 -7.28
N LEU A 148 3.94 -25.38 -6.11
CA LEU A 148 3.56 -26.03 -4.86
C LEU A 148 2.14 -26.61 -4.94
N LEU A 149 1.17 -25.82 -5.38
CA LEU A 149 -0.21 -26.29 -5.53
C LEU A 149 -0.31 -27.42 -6.55
N ALA A 150 0.38 -27.33 -7.68
CA ALA A 150 0.43 -28.41 -8.67
C ALA A 150 0.99 -29.72 -8.06
N THR A 151 2.00 -29.63 -7.19
CA THR A 151 2.56 -30.81 -6.51
C THR A 151 1.65 -31.36 -5.40
N LEU A 152 0.93 -30.50 -4.67
CA LEU A 152 0.06 -30.92 -3.59
C LEU A 152 -1.25 -31.53 -4.09
N LEU A 153 -1.76 -31.04 -5.21
CA LEU A 153 -3.11 -31.28 -5.71
C LEU A 153 -3.12 -32.10 -6.98
N THR A 154 -2.19 -33.04 -7.11
CA THR A 154 -2.04 -33.95 -8.26
C THR A 154 -3.32 -34.67 -8.69
N GLN A 155 -4.34 -34.75 -7.82
CA GLN A 155 -5.64 -35.36 -8.12
C GLN A 155 -6.83 -34.38 -8.28
N GLN A 156 -6.70 -33.09 -7.94
CA GLN A 156 -7.80 -32.14 -8.05
C GLN A 156 -7.42 -30.91 -8.85
N GLN A 157 -8.30 -30.49 -9.77
CA GLN A 157 -8.18 -29.30 -10.61
C GLN A 157 -8.28 -27.99 -9.82
N VAL A 158 -7.59 -27.86 -8.68
CA VAL A 158 -7.37 -26.57 -8.05
C VAL A 158 -6.31 -25.87 -8.88
N THR A 159 -6.76 -25.15 -9.88
CA THR A 159 -5.89 -24.29 -10.69
C THR A 159 -5.40 -23.12 -9.84
N ALA A 160 -4.30 -22.51 -10.25
CA ALA A 160 -3.80 -21.25 -9.67
C ALA A 160 -4.91 -20.17 -9.54
N ALA A 161 -5.92 -20.24 -10.42
CA ALA A 161 -7.10 -19.39 -10.36
C ALA A 161 -7.88 -19.48 -9.05
N ALA A 162 -7.72 -20.53 -8.25
CA ALA A 162 -8.37 -20.66 -6.95
C ALA A 162 -7.76 -19.76 -5.86
N ILE A 163 -6.55 -19.22 -6.04
CA ILE A 163 -5.96 -18.24 -5.12
C ILE A 163 -6.44 -16.85 -5.53
N GLU A 164 -7.09 -16.15 -4.61
CA GLU A 164 -7.51 -14.76 -4.79
C GLU A 164 -6.38 -13.79 -4.40
N VAL A 165 -5.80 -14.01 -3.22
CA VAL A 165 -4.75 -13.17 -2.65
C VAL A 165 -3.77 -14.04 -1.88
N PHE A 166 -2.50 -13.68 -1.91
CA PHE A 166 -1.52 -14.20 -0.96
C PHE A 166 -0.58 -13.09 -0.49
N TYR A 167 -0.09 -13.23 0.73
CA TYR A 167 0.93 -12.32 1.26
C TYR A 167 1.76 -12.99 2.34
N ARG A 168 2.96 -12.46 2.55
CA ARG A 168 3.87 -12.90 3.63
C ARG A 168 3.57 -12.13 4.90
N ILE A 169 3.35 -12.84 6.00
CA ILE A 169 3.17 -12.22 7.32
C ILE A 169 4.52 -11.60 7.73
N ARG A 170 4.46 -10.43 8.39
CA ARG A 170 5.65 -9.85 9.02
C ARG A 170 6.19 -10.82 10.08
N ARG A 171 7.52 -10.95 10.14
CA ARG A 171 8.16 -11.73 11.21
C ARG A 171 7.81 -11.10 12.55
N ALA A 172 7.54 -11.95 13.55
CA ALA A 172 7.54 -11.50 14.93
C ALA A 172 8.88 -10.83 15.25
N ALA A 173 8.85 -9.74 16.02
CA ALA A 173 10.05 -8.98 16.38
C ALA A 173 11.13 -9.84 17.06
N LYS A 174 10.71 -10.94 17.72
CA LYS A 174 11.58 -11.89 18.43
C LYS A 174 11.88 -13.17 17.64
N ALA A 175 11.48 -13.25 16.37
CA ALA A 175 11.78 -14.43 15.55
C ALA A 175 13.29 -14.49 15.25
N PRO A 176 13.93 -15.68 15.33
CA PRO A 176 15.33 -15.84 14.96
C PRO A 176 15.63 -15.33 13.55
N VAL A 177 16.84 -14.79 13.36
CA VAL A 177 17.33 -14.43 12.03
C VAL A 177 17.45 -15.70 11.20
N GLY A 178 16.91 -15.68 9.98
CA GLY A 178 16.87 -16.84 9.09
C GLY A 178 15.55 -17.62 9.12
N THR A 179 14.67 -17.40 10.10
CA THR A 179 13.34 -18.02 10.09
C THR A 179 12.52 -17.49 8.91
N SER A 180 11.97 -18.42 8.12
CA SER A 180 11.08 -18.11 7.01
C SER A 180 9.80 -17.43 7.51
N ARG A 181 9.25 -16.51 6.69
CA ARG A 181 7.96 -15.87 6.97
C ARG A 181 6.83 -16.80 6.58
N ASP A 182 5.80 -16.83 7.41
CA ASP A 182 4.54 -17.48 7.08
C ASP A 182 3.87 -16.79 5.87
N VAL A 183 3.14 -17.57 5.09
CA VAL A 183 2.37 -17.10 3.94
C VAL A 183 0.89 -17.35 4.23
N ILE A 184 0.07 -16.30 4.11
CA ILE A 184 -1.39 -16.44 4.14
C ILE A 184 -1.86 -16.58 2.70
N LEU A 185 -2.71 -17.59 2.48
CA LEU A 185 -3.39 -17.84 1.21
C LEU A 185 -4.88 -17.61 1.40
N GLN A 186 -5.42 -16.63 0.67
CA GLN A 186 -6.86 -16.45 0.52
C GLN A 186 -7.31 -17.20 -0.74
N LEU A 187 -8.21 -18.15 -0.55
CA LEU A 187 -8.77 -18.96 -1.62
C LEU A 187 -10.15 -18.43 -1.97
N GLN A 188 -10.48 -18.43 -3.26
CA GLN A 188 -11.78 -17.96 -3.78
C GLN A 188 -12.96 -18.72 -3.18
N THR A 189 -12.79 -20.02 -2.90
CA THR A 189 -13.87 -20.86 -2.38
C THR A 189 -13.45 -21.61 -1.13
N ARG A 190 -14.40 -21.72 -0.19
CA ARG A 190 -14.23 -22.55 1.02
C ARG A 190 -14.09 -24.03 0.69
N SER A 191 -14.63 -24.48 -0.45
CA SER A 191 -14.48 -25.85 -0.93
C SER A 191 -13.02 -26.17 -1.26
N ALA A 192 -12.35 -25.30 -2.03
CA ALA A 192 -10.92 -25.43 -2.33
C ALA A 192 -10.08 -25.50 -1.05
N GLN A 193 -10.36 -24.64 -0.07
CA GLN A 193 -9.69 -24.68 1.23
C GLN A 193 -9.87 -26.03 1.94
N ARG A 194 -11.09 -26.57 1.99
CA ARG A 194 -11.36 -27.86 2.63
C ARG A 194 -10.63 -29.00 1.93
N ASN A 195 -10.64 -29.00 0.60
CA ASN A 195 -9.98 -30.03 -0.20
C ASN A 195 -8.47 -30.02 -0.01
N ILE A 196 -7.84 -28.83 -0.10
CA ILE A 196 -6.41 -28.66 0.19
C ILE A 196 -6.09 -29.16 1.60
N MET A 197 -6.85 -28.74 2.61
CA MET A 197 -6.59 -29.16 3.99
C MET A 197 -6.82 -30.66 4.22
N ALA A 198 -7.75 -31.29 3.50
CA ALA A 198 -7.99 -32.73 3.58
C ALA A 198 -6.82 -33.51 2.97
N GLU A 199 -6.39 -33.11 1.77
CA GLU A 199 -5.25 -33.70 1.06
C GLU A 199 -3.95 -33.55 1.86
N VAL A 200 -3.74 -32.36 2.44
CA VAL A 200 -2.60 -32.08 3.30
C VAL A 200 -2.59 -33.03 4.50
N ARG A 201 -3.72 -33.14 5.23
CA ARG A 201 -3.79 -33.98 6.43
C ARG A 201 -3.60 -35.47 6.16
N GLY A 202 -3.85 -35.93 4.93
CA GLY A 202 -3.61 -37.31 4.52
C GLY A 202 -2.12 -37.66 4.39
N LYS A 203 -1.24 -36.67 4.27
CA LYS A 203 0.22 -36.88 4.11
C LYS A 203 0.94 -36.49 5.39
N THR A 204 1.90 -37.32 5.81
CA THR A 204 2.69 -37.09 7.04
C THR A 204 3.78 -36.04 6.85
N THR A 205 4.22 -35.79 5.61
CA THR A 205 5.30 -34.83 5.30
C THR A 205 5.02 -34.16 3.97
N HIS A 206 5.21 -32.84 3.91
CA HIS A 206 5.06 -32.05 2.70
C HIS A 206 6.41 -31.49 2.28
N LEU A 207 7.15 -32.24 1.48
CA LEU A 207 8.43 -31.79 0.95
C LEU A 207 8.20 -30.94 -0.32
N PHE A 208 8.73 -29.72 -0.31
CA PHE A 208 8.74 -28.83 -1.47
C PHE A 208 10.08 -28.11 -1.56
N ASP A 209 10.79 -28.23 -2.69
CA ASP A 209 12.12 -27.64 -2.88
C ASP A 209 13.06 -27.93 -1.68
N THR A 210 13.09 -29.19 -1.20
CA THR A 210 13.82 -29.67 0.01
C THR A 210 13.31 -29.19 1.37
N ALA A 211 12.36 -28.26 1.42
CA ALA A 211 11.79 -27.77 2.67
C ALA A 211 10.59 -28.62 3.11
N ASN A 212 10.47 -28.87 4.41
CA ASN A 212 9.25 -29.46 4.99
C ASN A 212 8.25 -28.35 5.30
N LEU A 213 7.08 -28.41 4.68
CA LEU A 213 6.01 -27.43 4.81
C LEU A 213 4.96 -27.89 5.83
N SER A 214 4.48 -26.94 6.62
CA SER A 214 3.36 -27.14 7.53
C SER A 214 2.20 -26.25 7.13
N PHE A 215 0.99 -26.83 7.08
CA PHE A 215 -0.22 -26.12 6.68
C PHE A 215 -1.17 -26.02 7.87
N TYR A 216 -1.65 -24.81 8.11
CA TYR A 216 -2.57 -24.51 9.19
C TYR A 216 -3.77 -23.75 8.64
N GLN A 217 -4.93 -23.96 9.27
CA GLN A 217 -6.08 -23.09 9.01
C GLN A 217 -5.85 -21.76 9.71
N ASP A 218 -6.13 -20.66 9.01
CA ASP A 218 -6.18 -19.35 9.64
C ASP A 218 -7.41 -19.27 10.54
N LEU A 219 -7.18 -19.03 11.82
CA LEU A 219 -8.20 -19.01 12.86
C LEU A 219 -7.98 -17.78 13.74
N SER A 220 -9.08 -17.11 14.08
CA SER A 220 -9.03 -15.97 14.98
C SER A 220 -8.46 -16.37 16.36
N LYS A 221 -7.77 -15.44 17.02
CA LYS A 221 -7.23 -15.65 18.39
C LYS A 221 -8.28 -16.19 19.36
N PRO A 222 -9.52 -15.65 19.43
CA PRO A 222 -10.55 -16.21 20.32
C PRO A 222 -10.88 -17.67 20.01
N THR A 223 -10.90 -18.05 18.73
CA THR A 223 -11.13 -19.44 18.33
C THR A 223 -9.99 -20.35 18.78
N LEU A 224 -8.73 -19.91 18.61
CA LEU A 224 -7.56 -20.66 19.06
C LEU A 224 -7.54 -20.82 20.59
N THR A 225 -7.82 -19.75 21.33
CA THR A 225 -7.94 -19.78 22.80
C THR A 225 -9.01 -20.76 23.23
N TRP A 226 -10.19 -20.69 22.62
CA TRP A 226 -11.32 -21.58 22.92
C TRP A 226 -10.97 -23.03 22.62
N ARG A 227 -10.34 -23.34 21.46
CA ARG A 227 -9.85 -24.70 21.16
C ARG A 227 -8.78 -25.17 22.15
N GLY A 228 -8.00 -24.24 22.70
CA GLY A 228 -7.03 -24.50 23.76
C GLY A 228 -7.66 -25.12 25.02
N LEU A 229 -8.91 -24.77 25.34
CA LEU A 229 -9.63 -25.28 26.51
C LEU A 229 -9.94 -26.79 26.42
N PHE A 230 -10.07 -27.33 25.21
CA PHE A 230 -10.32 -28.76 24.97
C PHE A 230 -9.04 -29.59 24.79
N LYS A 231 -7.84 -28.98 24.91
CA LYS A 231 -6.57 -29.73 24.85
C LYS A 231 -6.55 -30.99 25.74
N PRO A 232 -6.98 -30.93 27.01
CA PRO A 232 -7.02 -32.13 27.86
C PRO A 232 -7.98 -33.19 27.34
N LEU A 233 -9.22 -32.82 26.97
CA LEU A 233 -10.16 -33.78 26.39
C LEU A 233 -9.59 -34.43 25.12
N THR A 234 -9.06 -33.63 24.19
CA THR A 234 -8.46 -34.14 22.95
C THR A 234 -7.21 -34.99 23.18
N ALA A 235 -6.48 -34.80 24.28
CA ALA A 235 -5.37 -35.66 24.67
C ALA A 235 -5.89 -37.05 25.13
N THR A 236 -6.91 -37.08 25.99
CA THR A 236 -7.56 -38.33 26.41
C THR A 236 -8.16 -39.07 25.21
N LEU A 237 -8.91 -38.37 24.34
CA LEU A 237 -9.48 -38.97 23.13
C LEU A 237 -8.40 -39.59 22.24
N ARG A 238 -7.24 -38.93 22.09
CA ARG A 238 -6.11 -39.46 21.31
C ARG A 238 -5.49 -40.70 21.97
N GLN A 239 -5.30 -40.67 23.29
CA GLN A 239 -4.75 -41.81 24.04
C GLN A 239 -5.61 -43.07 23.88
N HIS A 240 -6.93 -42.90 23.81
CA HIS A 240 -7.90 -43.98 23.59
C HIS A 240 -8.24 -44.21 22.11
N SER A 241 -7.50 -43.60 21.18
CA SER A 241 -7.72 -43.73 19.72
C SER A 241 -9.15 -43.40 19.26
N ILE A 242 -9.85 -42.51 19.96
CA ILE A 242 -11.20 -42.08 19.61
C ILE A 242 -11.12 -40.97 18.55
N PRO A 243 -11.71 -41.17 17.36
CA PRO A 243 -11.71 -40.16 16.32
C PRO A 243 -12.46 -38.89 16.73
N TYR A 244 -11.86 -37.74 16.48
CA TYR A 244 -12.50 -36.44 16.68
C TYR A 244 -12.12 -35.45 15.59
N CYS A 245 -12.96 -34.45 15.35
CA CYS A 245 -12.67 -33.36 14.44
C CYS A 245 -13.17 -32.01 14.97
N TRP A 246 -12.54 -30.94 14.52
CA TRP A 246 -12.96 -29.58 14.85
C TRP A 246 -14.04 -29.10 13.88
N ALA A 247 -15.23 -28.83 14.38
CA ALA A 247 -16.27 -28.15 13.63
C ALA A 247 -16.20 -26.63 13.89
N PHE A 248 -16.26 -25.86 12.80
CA PHE A 248 -16.17 -24.40 12.84
C PHE A 248 -17.43 -23.77 13.47
N PRO A 249 -17.30 -22.67 14.24
CA PRO A 249 -16.05 -22.05 14.69
C PRO A 249 -15.48 -22.70 15.97
N ARG A 250 -16.36 -23.09 16.89
CA ARG A 250 -16.05 -23.46 18.28
C ARG A 250 -16.84 -24.71 18.68
N SER A 251 -16.56 -25.84 18.04
CA SER A 251 -17.14 -27.12 18.46
C SER A 251 -16.20 -28.28 18.20
N LEU A 252 -16.22 -29.26 19.08
CA LEU A 252 -15.51 -30.53 18.94
C LEU A 252 -16.53 -31.62 18.62
N VAL A 253 -16.32 -32.38 17.54
CA VAL A 253 -17.17 -33.50 17.15
C VAL A 253 -16.40 -34.78 17.40
N ILE A 254 -17.00 -35.69 18.15
CA ILE A 254 -16.41 -36.97 18.59
C ILE A 254 -17.23 -38.09 17.97
N MET A 255 -16.56 -39.09 17.42
CA MET A 255 -17.18 -40.25 16.79
C MET A 255 -16.83 -41.50 17.62
N HIS A 256 -17.82 -42.11 18.26
CA HIS A 256 -17.62 -43.30 19.10
C HIS A 256 -18.85 -44.22 19.04
N GLY A 257 -18.64 -45.52 18.80
CA GLY A 257 -19.74 -46.50 18.77
C GLY A 257 -20.83 -46.24 17.72
N GLY A 258 -20.48 -45.59 16.59
CA GLY A 258 -21.46 -45.17 15.57
C GLY A 258 -22.27 -43.92 15.92
N ALA A 259 -22.15 -43.40 17.15
CA ALA A 259 -22.73 -42.13 17.56
C ALA A 259 -21.76 -40.96 17.29
N THR A 260 -22.34 -39.80 17.00
CA THR A 260 -21.61 -38.54 16.84
C THR A 260 -22.03 -37.56 17.93
N THR A 261 -21.11 -37.25 18.85
CA THR A 261 -21.34 -36.30 19.94
C THR A 261 -20.68 -34.98 19.60
N ARG A 262 -21.42 -33.86 19.71
CA ARG A 262 -20.89 -32.52 19.45
C ARG A 262 -20.85 -31.72 20.74
N ILE A 263 -19.67 -31.21 21.08
CA ILE A 263 -19.45 -30.39 22.27
C ILE A 263 -19.26 -28.93 21.86
N THR A 264 -20.02 -28.04 22.48
CA THR A 264 -19.96 -26.59 22.26
C THR A 264 -19.52 -25.79 23.48
N ASP A 265 -19.50 -26.41 24.67
CA ASP A 265 -19.06 -25.79 25.91
C ASP A 265 -17.99 -26.67 26.59
N PRO A 266 -16.83 -26.11 26.99
CA PRO A 266 -15.89 -26.80 27.87
C PRO A 266 -16.50 -27.42 29.14
N SER A 267 -17.60 -26.90 29.66
CA SER A 267 -18.27 -27.46 30.85
C SER A 267 -18.83 -28.88 30.62
N GLU A 268 -19.13 -29.26 29.37
CA GLU A 268 -19.66 -30.57 28.99
C GLU A 268 -18.58 -31.66 28.95
N MET A 269 -17.29 -31.32 29.07
CA MET A 269 -16.18 -32.27 28.85
C MET A 269 -16.24 -33.48 29.81
N ASP A 270 -16.53 -33.26 31.09
CA ASP A 270 -16.57 -34.35 32.08
C ASP A 270 -17.77 -35.28 31.87
N SER A 271 -18.92 -34.71 31.48
CA SER A 271 -20.09 -35.49 31.09
C SER A 271 -19.79 -36.39 29.88
N VAL A 272 -19.05 -35.86 28.89
CA VAL A 272 -18.68 -36.66 27.71
C VAL A 272 -17.64 -37.73 28.04
N LEU A 273 -16.66 -37.46 28.90
CA LEU A 273 -15.72 -38.49 29.34
C LEU A 273 -16.44 -39.63 30.07
N SER A 274 -17.36 -39.29 30.96
CA SER A 274 -18.21 -40.26 31.67
C SER A 274 -19.07 -41.08 30.69
N ALA A 275 -19.69 -40.42 29.70
CA ALA A 275 -20.50 -41.11 28.69
C ALA A 275 -19.69 -42.02 27.74
N LEU A 276 -18.37 -41.86 27.68
CA LEU A 276 -17.45 -42.69 26.91
C LEU A 276 -16.73 -43.74 27.77
N ASP A 277 -17.09 -43.87 29.05
CA ASP A 277 -16.42 -44.72 30.04
C ASP A 277 -14.90 -44.47 30.13
N LEU A 278 -14.50 -43.20 29.98
CA LEU A 278 -13.10 -42.78 30.03
C LEU A 278 -12.73 -42.24 31.42
N PRO A 279 -11.44 -42.35 31.82
CA PRO A 279 -11.00 -41.77 33.08
C PRO A 279 -11.26 -40.26 33.12
N PRO A 280 -11.49 -39.70 34.32
CA PRO A 280 -11.65 -38.27 34.48
C PRO A 280 -10.42 -37.53 33.94
N ARG A 281 -10.65 -36.31 33.46
CA ARG A 281 -9.60 -35.47 32.88
C ARG A 281 -8.41 -35.40 33.85
N PRO A 282 -7.16 -35.60 33.37
CA PRO A 282 -6.00 -35.32 34.21
C PRO A 282 -6.08 -33.85 34.61
N GLU A 283 -6.03 -33.58 35.93
CA GLU A 283 -5.99 -32.21 36.46
C GLU A 283 -4.92 -31.46 35.68
N GLN A 284 -5.38 -30.49 34.90
CA GLN A 284 -4.48 -29.71 34.08
C GLN A 284 -3.78 -28.78 35.06
N THR A 285 -2.67 -29.23 35.65
CA THR A 285 -1.71 -28.38 36.36
C THR A 285 -1.35 -27.31 35.37
N THR A 286 -1.98 -26.14 35.52
CA THR A 286 -2.11 -25.11 34.49
C THR A 286 -0.78 -24.99 33.80
N PRO A 287 -0.57 -25.60 32.60
CA PRO A 287 0.61 -25.25 31.87
C PRO A 287 0.37 -23.79 31.61
N ALA A 288 1.33 -22.94 31.99
CA ALA A 288 1.37 -21.60 31.47
C ALA A 288 1.37 -21.79 29.95
N TRP A 289 0.18 -21.80 29.36
CA TRP A 289 -0.04 -21.41 27.99
C TRP A 289 0.45 -19.98 28.05
N ARG A 290 1.76 -19.80 27.91
CA ARG A 290 2.29 -18.61 27.30
C ARG A 290 1.68 -18.75 25.93
N PRO A 291 0.63 -18.00 25.56
CA PRO A 291 0.57 -17.63 24.16
C PRO A 291 1.98 -17.12 23.90
N THR A 292 2.77 -17.81 23.08
CA THR A 292 3.99 -17.21 22.55
C THR A 292 3.46 -15.93 21.97
N THR A 293 3.62 -14.81 22.69
CA THR A 293 2.71 -13.68 22.59
C THR A 293 2.75 -13.28 21.12
N PRO A 294 1.70 -13.51 20.32
CA PRO A 294 1.69 -12.96 18.99
C PRO A 294 1.41 -11.51 19.29
N HIS A 295 2.51 -10.73 19.29
CA HIS A 295 2.58 -9.30 19.49
C HIS A 295 1.22 -8.75 19.11
N VAL A 296 0.49 -8.26 20.12
CA VAL A 296 -0.74 -7.53 19.90
C VAL A 296 -0.41 -6.58 18.76
N TRP A 297 -1.22 -6.65 17.69
CA TRP A 297 -1.33 -5.55 16.74
C TRP A 297 -1.85 -4.40 17.57
N ASP A 298 -0.93 -3.79 18.29
CA ASP A 298 -1.18 -2.68 19.16
C ASP A 298 -1.32 -1.53 18.18
N MET A 299 -2.53 -1.35 17.64
CA MET A 299 -2.85 -0.18 16.83
C MET A 299 -2.65 1.10 17.66
N ALA A 300 -2.51 0.99 18.99
CA ALA A 300 -2.07 2.05 19.88
C ALA A 300 -0.54 2.31 19.90
N ALA A 301 0.30 1.38 19.40
CA ALA A 301 1.76 1.55 19.35
C ALA A 301 2.30 1.94 17.96
N VAL A 302 1.44 2.10 16.95
CA VAL A 302 1.78 2.97 15.83
C VAL A 302 1.78 4.37 16.42
N LYS A 303 2.97 4.86 16.82
CA LYS A 303 3.15 6.30 17.04
C LYS A 303 2.55 6.96 15.80
N PRO A 304 1.54 7.85 15.92
CA PRO A 304 1.08 8.62 14.78
C PRO A 304 2.34 9.20 14.14
N PHE A 305 2.43 9.11 12.82
CA PHE A 305 3.53 9.68 12.06
C PHE A 305 3.76 11.10 12.55
N GLN A 306 4.78 11.29 13.39
CA GLN A 306 5.23 12.61 13.76
C GLN A 306 6.01 13.06 12.53
N PRO A 307 5.51 14.05 11.76
CA PRO A 307 6.31 14.62 10.69
C PRO A 307 7.64 15.06 11.33
N ALA A 308 8.75 14.77 10.67
CA ALA A 308 10.11 14.99 11.19
C ALA A 308 10.43 16.47 11.50
N ASN A 309 9.46 17.37 11.47
CA ASN A 309 9.63 18.77 11.82
C ASN A 309 8.28 19.42 12.24
N PRO A 310 7.91 19.44 13.53
CA PRO A 310 6.73 20.18 14.00
C PRO A 310 6.86 21.71 13.80
N GLY A 311 8.06 22.21 13.49
CA GLY A 311 8.30 23.64 13.24
C GLY A 311 7.88 24.15 11.85
N ALA A 312 7.65 23.28 10.86
CA ALA A 312 7.37 23.73 9.50
C ALA A 312 5.89 24.13 9.27
N SER A 313 4.96 23.67 10.10
CA SER A 313 3.53 23.94 9.90
C SER A 313 3.03 25.22 10.59
N ALA A 314 3.74 25.75 11.58
CA ALA A 314 3.34 26.98 12.28
C ALA A 314 3.54 28.23 11.41
N THR A 315 4.58 28.25 10.58
CA THR A 315 4.93 29.40 9.74
C THR A 315 3.94 29.63 8.59
N PHE A 316 3.29 28.57 8.08
CA PHE A 316 2.35 28.69 6.97
C PHE A 316 0.99 29.26 7.38
N LYS A 317 0.56 29.08 8.64
CA LYS A 317 -0.68 29.71 9.16
C LYS A 317 -0.48 31.19 9.51
N ALA A 318 0.71 31.58 9.98
CA ALA A 318 1.01 32.98 10.29
C ALA A 318 1.09 33.86 9.03
N GLN A 319 1.63 33.36 7.91
CA GLN A 319 1.73 34.14 6.67
C GLN A 319 0.38 34.32 5.93
N ARG A 320 -0.62 33.46 6.18
CA ARG A 320 -1.95 33.60 5.54
C ARG A 320 -2.86 34.58 6.28
N ALA A 321 -2.63 34.80 7.58
CA ALA A 321 -3.39 35.78 8.37
C ALA A 321 -2.96 37.25 8.13
N ALA A 322 -1.76 37.48 7.61
CA ALA A 322 -1.24 38.84 7.39
C ALA A 322 -1.61 39.46 6.02
N LYS A 323 -2.32 38.74 5.14
CA LYS A 323 -2.54 39.18 3.73
C LYS A 323 -3.95 39.64 3.39
N HIS A 324 -4.87 39.71 4.36
CA HIS A 324 -6.19 40.32 4.17
C HIS A 324 -6.50 41.26 5.34
N PRO A 325 -6.17 42.56 5.26
CA PRO A 325 -6.87 43.54 6.05
C PRO A 325 -8.33 43.55 5.59
N SER A 326 -9.22 43.14 6.48
CA SER A 326 -10.65 43.39 6.36
C SER A 326 -10.88 44.89 6.21
N GLY A 327 -11.31 45.32 5.03
CA GLY A 327 -11.78 46.69 4.81
C GLY A 327 -13.08 46.92 5.58
N THR A 328 -13.06 47.97 6.40
CA THR A 328 -14.23 48.77 6.81
C THR A 328 -14.43 49.90 5.82
#